data_AF-A0A3P0P3A0-F1
#
_entry.id   AF-A0A3P0P3A0-F1
#
_cell.length_a   1.000
_cell.length_b   1.000
_cell.length_c   1.000
_cell.angle_alpha   90.00
_cell.angle_beta   90.00
_cell.angle_gamma   90.00
#
_symmetry.space_group_name_H-M   'P 1'
#
loop_
_entity.id
_entity.type
_entity.pdbx_description
1 polymer ?
#
loop_
_entity_poly.entity_id
_entity_poly.type
_entity_poly.pdbx_seq_one_letter_code
_entity_poly.pdbx_strand_id
1 'polypeptide(L)'
;MAGDTGQAAGSTQVMAGVYSEQSARAEADMALAQRIDTVTAQLQSDQADLFAGIQVETQARVDADSAQASQIATISAKANDNEAAVQTVAQSYADLNGRVAASYQIKTQVTTDGKTYIAGIGIGIDNNDGVVESQVLVSASRFAVVDPNNGGSSIVPFVVQGGQVFLRQAMIGTGWITNAMIGSYIQSDNYIAGRQGWRLDKSGLFEINASDGSGNRLVVDGSSVRVYDGNGVLRVRMGMW
;
A
#
# COMPACT_ATOMS: atom_id res chain seq x y z
N MET A 1 41.38 -62.39 -17.51
CA MET A 1 41.31 -61.38 -18.58
C MET A 1 39.83 -61.09 -18.83
N ALA A 2 39.24 -59.93 -18.63
CA ALA A 2 39.56 -58.59 -18.13
C ALA A 2 38.19 -58.05 -17.64
N GLY A 3 38.01 -57.29 -16.55
CA GLY A 3 38.75 -56.10 -16.18
C GLY A 3 38.27 -54.91 -17.01
N ASP A 4 37.09 -54.35 -16.70
CA ASP A 4 36.82 -52.93 -16.95
C ASP A 4 36.02 -52.33 -15.78
N THR A 5 36.67 -51.41 -15.10
CA THR A 5 36.19 -50.61 -13.97
C THR A 5 36.73 -49.19 -14.18
N GLY A 6 35.83 -48.25 -14.49
CA GLY A 6 36.10 -46.81 -14.50
C GLY A 6 35.28 -46.11 -15.59
N GLN A 7 34.72 -44.91 -15.43
CA GLN A 7 34.64 -43.90 -14.37
C GLN A 7 33.37 -43.07 -14.68
N ALA A 8 32.58 -42.62 -13.69
CA ALA A 8 32.39 -41.20 -13.28
C ALA A 8 31.97 -40.23 -14.43
N ALA A 9 31.02 -39.31 -14.34
CA ALA A 9 30.30 -38.68 -13.25
C ALA A 9 29.09 -37.89 -13.83
N GLY A 10 28.03 -37.71 -13.03
CA GLY A 10 26.95 -36.76 -13.33
C GLY A 10 25.53 -37.28 -13.05
N SER A 11 25.19 -37.63 -11.80
CA SER A 11 23.79 -37.83 -11.43
C SER A 11 23.14 -36.47 -11.17
N THR A 12 22.29 -35.99 -12.08
CA THR A 12 21.34 -34.91 -11.77
C THR A 12 20.14 -35.53 -11.06
N GLN A 13 20.27 -35.79 -9.76
CA GLN A 13 19.18 -36.30 -8.94
C GLN A 13 18.24 -35.13 -8.61
N VAL A 14 17.25 -34.89 -9.46
CA VAL A 14 16.12 -34.00 -9.15
C VAL A 14 15.09 -34.81 -8.35
N MET A 15 15.00 -34.54 -7.04
CA MET A 15 14.02 -35.18 -6.16
C MET A 15 13.02 -34.12 -5.67
N ALA A 16 11.78 -34.18 -6.15
CA ALA A 16 10.65 -33.43 -5.60
C ALA A 16 9.73 -34.42 -4.88
N GLY A 17 9.80 -34.45 -3.55
CA GLY A 17 8.94 -35.28 -2.70
C GLY A 17 8.07 -34.41 -1.81
N VAL A 18 6.76 -34.62 -1.83
CA VAL A 18 5.80 -34.05 -0.86
C VAL A 18 5.51 -35.13 0.19
N TYR A 19 5.99 -34.94 1.41
CA TYR A 19 5.64 -35.77 2.57
C TYR A 19 4.41 -35.17 3.25
N SER A 20 3.21 -35.70 2.98
CA SER A 20 1.98 -35.31 3.68
C SER A 20 1.69 -36.28 4.83
N GLU A 21 2.24 -36.01 6.00
CA GLU A 21 2.12 -36.81 7.23
C GLU A 21 0.76 -36.52 7.91
N GLN A 22 -0.32 -36.95 7.25
CA GLN A 22 -1.73 -36.72 7.61
C GLN A 22 -2.23 -37.62 8.77
N SER A 23 -1.34 -38.06 9.67
CA SER A 23 -1.65 -39.05 10.69
C SER A 23 -2.09 -38.41 12.01
N ALA A 24 -3.40 -38.25 12.14
CA ALA A 24 -4.16 -38.80 13.26
C ALA A 24 -3.62 -38.54 14.68
N ARG A 25 -3.89 -37.36 15.24
CA ARG A 25 -4.02 -37.20 16.70
C ARG A 25 -5.32 -36.48 17.02
N ALA A 26 -6.40 -37.24 16.93
CA ALA A 26 -7.67 -36.88 17.54
C ALA A 26 -7.66 -37.46 18.96
N GLU A 27 -7.40 -36.63 19.96
CA GLU A 27 -7.74 -36.92 21.36
C GLU A 27 -8.54 -35.75 21.93
N ALA A 28 -9.51 -36.12 22.78
CA ALA A 28 -10.79 -35.45 22.98
C ALA A 28 -10.73 -33.97 23.47
N ASP A 29 -11.73 -33.23 23.01
CA ASP A 29 -12.08 -31.80 23.21
C ASP A 29 -11.45 -30.77 22.26
N MET A 30 -10.37 -31.09 21.53
CA MET A 30 -9.82 -30.20 20.49
C MET A 30 -9.52 -30.97 19.20
N ALA A 31 -10.14 -30.58 18.09
CA ALA A 31 -9.83 -31.12 16.77
C ALA A 31 -8.83 -30.20 16.06
N LEU A 32 -7.58 -30.64 15.96
CA LEU A 32 -6.52 -29.92 15.25
C LEU A 32 -6.09 -30.72 14.01
N ALA A 33 -6.31 -30.14 12.83
CA ALA A 33 -5.74 -30.61 11.58
C ALA A 33 -4.57 -29.69 11.17
N GLN A 34 -3.39 -30.27 11.00
CA GLN A 34 -2.20 -29.58 10.50
C GLN A 34 -1.65 -30.33 9.29
N ARG A 35 -1.31 -29.60 8.23
CA ARG A 35 -0.58 -30.11 7.07
C ARG A 35 0.55 -29.17 6.72
N ILE A 36 1.74 -29.72 6.51
CA ILE A 36 2.92 -28.99 6.04
C ILE A 36 3.34 -29.61 4.70
N ASP A 37 3.23 -28.84 3.63
CA ASP A 37 3.68 -29.22 2.30
C ASP A 37 4.99 -28.49 2.01
N THR A 38 6.07 -29.21 1.70
CA THR A 38 7.38 -28.63 1.37
C THR A 38 7.84 -29.11 0.00
N VAL A 39 8.25 -28.18 -0.86
CA VAL A 39 8.83 -28.45 -2.18
C VAL A 39 10.14 -27.68 -2.25
N THR A 40 11.25 -28.36 -2.51
CA THR A 40 12.56 -27.73 -2.66
C THR A 40 13.21 -28.15 -3.97
N ALA A 41 14.01 -27.26 -4.53
CA ALA A 41 14.88 -27.53 -5.66
C ALA A 41 16.25 -26.89 -5.39
N GLN A 42 17.31 -27.62 -5.67
CA GLN A 42 18.69 -27.17 -5.45
C GLN A 42 19.54 -27.50 -6.67
N LEU A 43 20.39 -26.56 -7.07
CA LEU A 43 21.46 -26.76 -8.02
C LEU A 43 22.76 -26.25 -7.40
N GLN A 44 23.75 -27.13 -7.31
CA GLN A 44 25.11 -26.77 -6.91
C GLN A 44 26.01 -26.83 -8.14
N SER A 45 26.79 -25.77 -8.35
CA SER A 45 27.76 -25.68 -9.44
C SER A 45 29.03 -25.00 -8.95
N ASP A 46 30.12 -25.10 -9.70
CA ASP A 46 31.40 -24.45 -9.36
C ASP A 46 31.29 -22.90 -9.26
N GLN A 47 30.24 -22.29 -9.83
CA GLN A 47 30.06 -20.83 -9.88
C GLN A 47 28.97 -20.30 -8.95
N ALA A 48 27.99 -21.14 -8.54
CA ALA A 48 26.89 -20.71 -7.69
C ALA A 48 26.13 -21.87 -7.03
N ASP A 49 25.65 -21.61 -5.82
CA ASP A 49 24.60 -22.39 -5.16
C ASP A 49 23.24 -21.71 -5.38
N LEU A 50 22.30 -22.43 -6.01
CA LEU A 50 20.93 -22.01 -6.21
C LEU A 50 19.99 -22.87 -5.39
N PHE A 51 19.12 -22.24 -4.62
CA PHE A 51 18.08 -22.89 -3.83
C PHE A 51 16.73 -22.21 -4.09
N ALA A 52 15.69 -23.01 -4.29
CA ALA A 52 14.32 -22.55 -4.30
C ALA A 52 13.48 -23.44 -3.38
N GLY A 53 12.63 -22.82 -2.57
CA GLY A 53 11.79 -23.52 -1.60
C GLY A 53 10.38 -22.95 -1.56
N ILE A 54 9.39 -23.83 -1.48
CA ILE A 54 8.00 -23.51 -1.16
C ILE A 54 7.62 -24.34 0.04
N GLN A 55 7.14 -23.67 1.08
CA GLN A 55 6.59 -24.30 2.28
C GLN A 55 5.19 -23.76 2.52
N VAL A 56 4.19 -24.63 2.60
CA VAL A 56 2.81 -24.27 2.92
C VAL A 56 2.39 -25.02 4.18
N GLU A 57 2.09 -24.28 5.23
CA GLU A 57 1.47 -24.80 6.45
C GLU A 57 -0.01 -24.41 6.44
N THR A 58 -0.90 -25.39 6.55
CA THR A 58 -2.34 -25.19 6.73
C THR A 58 -2.75 -25.78 8.07
N GLN A 59 -3.41 -24.97 8.89
CA GLN A 59 -3.91 -25.36 10.20
C GLN A 59 -5.41 -25.04 10.29
N ALA A 60 -6.21 -26.01 10.74
CA ALA A 60 -7.59 -25.81 11.15
C ALA A 60 -7.74 -26.33 12.58
N ARG A 61 -8.20 -25.47 13.48
CA ARG A 61 -8.40 -25.78 14.90
C ARG A 61 -9.82 -25.42 15.29
N VAL A 62 -10.45 -26.32 16.03
CA VAL A 62 -11.67 -26.03 16.78
C VAL A 62 -11.40 -26.32 18.25
N ASP A 63 -11.60 -25.30 19.09
CA ASP A 63 -11.57 -25.36 20.55
C ASP A 63 -13.01 -25.27 21.09
N ALA A 64 -13.20 -25.34 22.42
CA ALA A 64 -14.53 -25.36 23.04
C ALA A 64 -15.42 -24.17 22.61
N ASP A 65 -14.82 -22.98 22.48
CA ASP A 65 -15.55 -21.75 22.22
C ASP A 65 -15.13 -21.06 20.92
N SER A 66 -14.19 -21.62 20.13
CA SER A 66 -13.67 -20.94 18.94
C SER A 66 -13.25 -21.87 17.81
N ALA A 67 -13.24 -21.33 16.59
CA ALA A 67 -12.74 -21.97 15.39
C ALA A 67 -11.73 -21.04 14.71
N GLN A 68 -10.56 -21.57 14.40
CA GLN A 68 -9.49 -20.85 13.71
C GLN A 68 -9.01 -21.66 12.50
N ALA A 69 -8.86 -20.98 11.37
CA ALA A 69 -8.13 -21.52 10.23
C ALA A 69 -6.97 -20.57 9.89
N SER A 70 -5.81 -21.13 9.59
CA SER A 70 -4.67 -20.37 9.10
C SER A 70 -3.98 -21.11 7.96
N GLN A 71 -3.45 -20.34 7.02
CA GLN A 71 -2.54 -20.82 6.00
C GLN A 71 -1.34 -19.86 5.94
N ILE A 72 -0.15 -20.43 6.09
CA ILE A 72 1.12 -19.72 5.96
C ILE A 72 1.84 -20.34 4.79
N ALA A 73 2.08 -19.56 3.74
CA ALA A 73 2.92 -19.99 2.62
C ALA A 73 4.18 -19.13 2.59
N THR A 74 5.33 -19.78 2.53
CA THR A 74 6.65 -19.17 2.36
C THR A 74 7.24 -19.66 1.05
N ILE A 75 7.59 -18.73 0.18
CA ILE A 75 8.25 -18.97 -1.11
C ILE A 75 9.60 -18.26 -1.03
N SER A 76 10.70 -18.99 -1.12
CA SER A 76 12.04 -18.42 -1.07
C SER A 76 12.89 -18.87 -2.26
N ALA A 77 13.80 -17.99 -2.65
CA ALA A 77 14.84 -18.25 -3.63
C ALA A 77 16.15 -17.64 -3.12
N LYS A 78 17.23 -18.42 -3.17
CA LYS A 78 18.55 -18.02 -2.72
C LYS A 78 19.58 -18.30 -3.80
N ALA A 79 20.46 -17.34 -4.04
CA ALA A 79 21.60 -17.44 -4.92
C ALA A 79 22.84 -16.93 -4.18
N ASN A 80 23.74 -17.83 -3.79
CA ASN A 80 24.86 -17.52 -2.89
C ASN A 80 24.34 -16.82 -1.61
N ASP A 81 24.79 -15.59 -1.31
CA ASP A 81 24.36 -14.81 -0.14
C ASP A 81 23.09 -13.96 -0.37
N ASN A 82 22.58 -13.91 -1.61
CA ASN A 82 21.39 -13.16 -1.95
C ASN A 82 20.14 -14.02 -1.76
N GLU A 83 19.15 -13.48 -1.06
CA GLU A 83 17.91 -14.20 -0.76
C GLU A 83 16.70 -13.32 -1.08
N ALA A 84 15.70 -13.89 -1.74
CA ALA A 84 14.39 -13.32 -1.91
C ALA A 84 13.36 -14.25 -1.29
N ALA A 85 12.44 -13.70 -0.49
CA ALA A 85 11.37 -14.46 0.14
C ALA A 85 10.04 -13.71 0.06
N VAL A 86 8.97 -14.47 -0.13
CA VAL A 86 7.59 -14.02 -0.02
C VAL A 86 6.91 -14.89 1.02
N GLN A 87 6.28 -14.26 2.01
CA GLN A 87 5.46 -14.92 3.00
C GLN A 87 4.03 -14.40 2.87
N THR A 88 3.07 -15.29 2.68
CA THR A 88 1.65 -14.97 2.74
C THR A 88 1.01 -15.65 3.92
N VAL A 89 0.25 -14.90 4.71
CA VAL A 89 -0.48 -15.40 5.87
C VAL A 89 -1.95 -15.08 5.67
N ALA A 90 -2.78 -16.12 5.58
CA ALA A 90 -4.24 -16.01 5.59
C ALA A 90 -4.75 -16.58 6.91
N GLN A 91 -5.62 -15.85 7.61
CA GLN A 91 -6.20 -16.30 8.87
C GLN A 91 -7.70 -15.96 8.91
N SER A 92 -8.49 -16.87 9.46
CA SER A 92 -9.86 -16.63 9.87
C SER A 92 -10.10 -17.16 11.26
N TYR A 93 -10.90 -16.46 12.04
CA TYR A 93 -11.22 -16.77 13.42
C TYR A 93 -12.70 -16.47 13.68
N ALA A 94 -13.35 -17.32 14.47
CA ALA A 94 -14.70 -17.12 14.95
C ALA A 94 -14.84 -17.70 16.36
N ASP A 95 -15.63 -17.07 17.23
CA ASP A 95 -15.96 -17.62 18.55
C ASP A 95 -17.45 -17.54 18.90
N LEU A 96 -17.83 -18.25 19.97
CA LEU A 96 -19.21 -18.32 20.47
C LEU A 96 -19.72 -17.00 21.05
N ASN A 97 -18.82 -16.05 21.35
CA ASN A 97 -19.20 -14.70 21.82
C ASN A 97 -19.55 -13.77 20.64
N GLY A 98 -19.49 -14.28 19.41
CA GLY A 98 -19.87 -13.54 18.20
C GLY A 98 -18.73 -12.73 17.59
N ARG A 99 -17.50 -12.85 18.10
CA ARG A 99 -16.33 -12.25 17.43
C ARG A 99 -15.99 -13.07 16.19
N VAL A 100 -15.75 -12.34 15.11
CA VAL A 100 -15.28 -12.89 13.83
C VAL A 100 -14.16 -12.01 13.33
N ALA A 101 -13.08 -12.63 12.88
CA ALA A 101 -11.94 -11.92 12.30
C ALA A 101 -11.43 -12.66 11.07
N ALA A 102 -10.96 -11.90 10.10
CA ALA A 102 -10.29 -12.42 8.90
C ALA A 102 -9.14 -11.50 8.54
N SER A 103 -7.99 -12.06 8.22
CA SER A 103 -6.84 -11.28 7.74
C SER A 103 -6.08 -11.98 6.62
N TYR A 104 -5.48 -11.17 5.77
CA TYR A 104 -4.59 -11.60 4.70
C TYR A 104 -3.38 -10.67 4.64
N GLN A 105 -2.20 -11.24 4.79
CA GLN A 105 -0.94 -10.49 4.86
C GLN A 105 0.02 -11.03 3.82
N ILE A 106 0.70 -10.13 3.12
CA ILE A 106 1.80 -10.44 2.22
C ILE A 106 3.02 -9.68 2.74
N LYS A 107 4.11 -10.41 2.95
CA LYS A 107 5.43 -9.85 3.26
C LYS A 107 6.39 -10.29 2.18
N THR A 108 7.09 -9.36 1.57
CA THR A 108 8.21 -9.62 0.66
C THR A 108 9.48 -9.15 1.31
N GLN A 109 10.55 -9.91 1.10
CA GLN A 109 11.86 -9.65 1.67
C GLN A 109 12.91 -9.93 0.61
N VAL A 110 13.88 -9.03 0.49
CA VAL A 110 15.09 -9.25 -0.32
C VAL A 110 16.29 -8.90 0.55
N THR A 111 17.22 -9.84 0.67
CA THR A 111 18.52 -9.65 1.30
C THR A 111 19.58 -9.64 0.21
N THR A 112 20.36 -8.56 0.14
CA THR A 112 21.47 -8.40 -0.81
C THR A 112 22.64 -7.76 -0.07
N ASP A 113 23.83 -8.32 -0.20
CA ASP A 113 25.06 -7.83 0.45
C ASP A 113 24.89 -7.62 1.97
N GLY A 114 24.20 -8.55 2.63
CA GLY A 114 23.92 -8.49 4.07
C GLY A 114 22.87 -7.46 4.50
N LYS A 115 22.26 -6.73 3.55
CA LYS A 115 21.19 -5.76 3.82
C LYS A 115 19.83 -6.30 3.39
N THR A 116 18.90 -6.29 4.33
CA THR A 116 17.52 -6.75 4.11
C THR A 116 16.57 -5.59 3.87
N TYR A 117 15.79 -5.69 2.81
CA TYR A 117 14.69 -4.81 2.45
C TYR A 117 13.39 -5.58 2.58
N ILE A 118 12.39 -4.98 3.22
CA ILE A 118 11.08 -5.60 3.45
C ILE A 118 10.01 -4.65 2.91
N ALA A 119 9.02 -5.23 2.23
CA ALA A 119 7.75 -4.57 1.96
C ALA A 119 6.61 -5.50 2.38
N GLY A 120 5.45 -4.94 2.69
CA GLY A 120 4.29 -5.77 3.01
C GLY A 120 2.98 -5.01 2.96
N ILE A 121 1.91 -5.78 2.77
CA ILE A 121 0.53 -5.32 2.86
C ILE A 121 -0.24 -6.28 3.75
N GLY A 122 -0.98 -5.75 4.71
CA GLY A 122 -1.89 -6.50 5.56
C GLY A 122 -3.29 -5.95 5.39
N ILE A 123 -4.26 -6.82 5.19
CA ILE A 123 -5.68 -6.50 5.15
C ILE A 123 -6.34 -7.30 6.24
N GLY A 124 -7.20 -6.68 7.03
CA GLY A 124 -7.85 -7.34 8.15
C GLY A 124 -9.21 -6.75 8.45
N ILE A 125 -10.10 -7.61 8.91
CA ILE A 125 -11.37 -7.25 9.53
C ILE A 125 -11.38 -7.95 10.89
N ASP A 126 -11.68 -7.20 11.94
CA ASP A 126 -11.91 -7.76 13.28
C ASP A 126 -13.25 -7.21 13.79
N ASN A 127 -14.07 -8.09 14.35
CA ASN A 127 -15.28 -7.73 15.05
C ASN A 127 -15.08 -8.02 16.53
N ASN A 128 -14.40 -7.10 17.21
CA ASN A 128 -14.22 -7.19 18.65
C ASN A 128 -15.37 -6.44 19.34
N ASP A 129 -16.16 -7.15 20.15
CA ASP A 129 -17.29 -6.61 20.91
C ASP A 129 -18.38 -5.90 20.07
N GLY A 130 -18.67 -6.41 18.87
CA GLY A 130 -19.73 -5.90 18.00
C GLY A 130 -19.32 -4.69 17.13
N VAL A 131 -18.12 -4.17 17.31
CA VAL A 131 -17.56 -3.11 16.47
C VAL A 131 -16.71 -3.77 15.39
N VAL A 132 -17.18 -3.70 14.14
CA VAL A 132 -16.44 -4.17 12.97
C VAL A 132 -15.43 -3.10 12.55
N GLU A 133 -14.15 -3.42 12.66
CA GLU A 133 -13.06 -2.58 12.15
C GLU A 133 -12.38 -3.27 10.96
N SER A 134 -12.42 -2.62 9.79
CA SER A 134 -11.69 -3.05 8.60
C SER A 134 -10.49 -2.16 8.35
N GLN A 135 -9.32 -2.73 8.09
CA GLN A 135 -8.09 -1.98 7.85
C GLN A 135 -7.26 -2.56 6.71
N VAL A 136 -6.51 -1.67 6.05
CA VAL A 136 -5.44 -1.99 5.11
C VAL A 136 -4.19 -1.27 5.57
N LEU A 137 -3.15 -2.02 5.89
CA LEU A 137 -1.85 -1.53 6.34
C LEU A 137 -0.81 -1.82 5.26
N VAL A 138 -0.02 -0.81 4.88
CA VAL A 138 1.05 -0.96 3.89
C VAL A 138 2.35 -0.49 4.52
N SER A 139 3.36 -1.35 4.47
CA SER A 139 4.73 -1.04 4.87
C SER A 139 5.62 -1.12 3.65
N ALA A 140 6.07 0.04 3.15
CA ALA A 140 6.97 0.15 2.01
C ALA A 140 7.66 1.51 1.98
N SER A 141 8.82 1.60 1.35
CA SER A 141 9.48 2.89 1.10
C SER A 141 8.72 3.76 0.08
N ARG A 142 7.96 3.12 -0.82
CA ARG A 142 7.12 3.77 -1.82
C ARG A 142 5.87 2.93 -2.07
N PHE A 143 4.69 3.53 -1.91
CA PHE A 143 3.41 2.96 -2.34
C PHE A 143 2.82 3.83 -3.45
N ALA A 144 2.36 3.23 -4.54
CA ALA A 144 1.93 3.96 -5.73
C ALA A 144 0.80 3.22 -6.46
N VAL A 145 -0.20 3.97 -6.93
CA VAL A 145 -1.23 3.43 -7.84
C VAL A 145 -0.74 3.64 -9.27
N VAL A 146 -0.53 2.56 -10.01
CA VAL A 146 0.03 2.60 -11.38
C VAL A 146 -1.05 2.16 -12.37
N ASP A 147 -1.24 2.95 -13.43
CA ASP A 147 -2.09 2.57 -14.57
C ASP A 147 -1.25 1.87 -15.64
N PRO A 148 -1.43 0.55 -15.86
CA PRO A 148 -0.62 -0.22 -16.81
C PRO A 148 -0.99 0.04 -18.28
N ASN A 149 -2.12 0.68 -18.57
CA ASN A 149 -2.66 0.79 -19.94
C ASN A 149 -2.36 2.14 -20.61
N ASN A 150 -1.65 3.04 -19.93
CA ASN A 150 -1.53 4.45 -20.35
C ASN A 150 -0.29 4.75 -21.22
N GLY A 151 -0.02 3.89 -22.21
CA GLY A 151 0.80 4.24 -23.39
C GLY A 151 2.27 4.63 -23.16
N GLY A 152 2.90 4.20 -22.06
CA GLY A 152 4.35 4.38 -21.84
C GLY A 152 4.76 5.61 -21.03
N SER A 153 3.83 6.50 -20.68
CA SER A 153 4.05 7.46 -19.59
C SER A 153 3.52 6.86 -18.30
N SER A 154 4.41 6.54 -17.35
CA SER A 154 4.04 6.17 -15.97
C SER A 154 3.34 7.34 -15.29
N ILE A 155 2.07 7.50 -15.60
CA ILE A 155 1.17 8.38 -14.90
C ILE A 155 0.83 7.65 -13.59
N VAL A 156 1.31 8.20 -12.48
CA VAL A 156 1.07 7.67 -11.15
C VAL A 156 0.27 8.71 -10.37
N PRO A 157 -1.08 8.62 -10.34
CA PRO A 157 -1.93 9.66 -9.75
C PRO A 157 -1.75 9.83 -8.24
N PHE A 158 -1.32 8.77 -7.55
CA PHE A 158 -1.14 8.72 -6.10
C PHE A 158 0.17 8.02 -5.75
N VAL A 159 1.02 8.68 -4.96
CA VAL A 159 2.26 8.12 -4.44
C VAL A 159 2.43 8.52 -2.98
N VAL A 160 2.78 7.56 -2.12
CA VAL A 160 3.29 7.79 -0.77
C VAL A 160 4.77 7.44 -0.76
N GLN A 161 5.64 8.40 -0.48
CA GLN A 161 7.08 8.21 -0.38
C GLN A 161 7.72 9.32 0.45
N GLY A 162 8.80 9.02 1.17
CA GLY A 162 9.52 10.01 1.96
C GLY A 162 8.66 10.73 3.01
N GLY A 163 7.63 10.07 3.54
CA GLY A 163 6.69 10.65 4.50
C GLY A 163 5.66 11.63 3.90
N GLN A 164 5.58 11.74 2.58
CA GLN A 164 4.66 12.66 1.88
C GLN A 164 3.75 11.91 0.91
N VAL A 165 2.55 12.46 0.72
CA VAL A 165 1.61 12.05 -0.32
C VAL A 165 1.73 13.01 -1.50
N PHE A 166 2.00 12.46 -2.68
CA PHE A 166 2.00 13.19 -3.95
C PHE A 166 0.75 12.81 -4.73
N LEU A 167 -0.06 13.83 -5.04
CA LEU A 167 -1.27 13.73 -5.84
C LEU A 167 -1.10 14.61 -7.08
N ARG A 168 -1.29 14.03 -8.26
CA ARG A 168 -1.24 14.82 -9.51
C ARG A 168 -2.48 15.69 -9.68
N GLN A 169 -3.64 15.13 -9.37
CA GLN A 169 -4.93 15.81 -9.39
C GLN A 169 -5.86 15.07 -8.41
N ALA A 170 -6.70 15.82 -7.70
CA ALA A 170 -7.72 15.26 -6.83
C ALA A 170 -9.08 15.87 -7.16
N MET A 171 -10.08 15.03 -7.37
CA MET A 171 -11.49 15.44 -7.38
C MET A 171 -12.07 15.05 -6.02
N ILE A 172 -12.55 16.03 -5.26
CA ILE A 172 -13.06 15.84 -3.90
C ILE A 172 -14.51 16.31 -3.88
N GLY A 173 -15.45 15.42 -3.56
CA GLY A 173 -16.87 15.78 -3.43
C GLY A 173 -17.09 16.76 -2.27
N THR A 174 -16.75 16.33 -1.06
CA THR A 174 -16.76 17.17 0.15
C THR A 174 -15.41 17.02 0.86
N GLY A 175 -14.66 18.12 0.98
CA GLY A 175 -13.36 18.15 1.65
C GLY A 175 -13.42 18.83 3.01
N TRP A 176 -12.79 18.23 4.02
CA TRP A 176 -12.54 18.86 5.32
C TRP A 176 -11.04 19.13 5.44
N ILE A 177 -10.67 20.40 5.57
CA ILE A 177 -9.27 20.81 5.73
C ILE A 177 -9.20 21.69 6.98
N THR A 178 -8.61 21.16 8.06
CA THR A 178 -8.45 21.92 9.32
C THR A 178 -7.55 23.13 9.11
N ASN A 179 -6.42 22.94 8.43
CA ASN A 179 -5.50 24.00 8.01
C ASN A 179 -4.87 23.62 6.67
N ALA A 180 -4.79 24.58 5.75
CA ALA A 180 -4.15 24.40 4.45
C ALA A 180 -2.93 25.32 4.34
N MET A 181 -1.76 24.78 3.97
CA MET A 181 -0.64 25.60 3.54
C MET A 181 -0.72 25.82 2.03
N ILE A 182 -1.05 27.04 1.61
CA ILE A 182 -1.15 27.40 0.20
C ILE A 182 0.21 27.96 -0.25
N GLY A 183 0.69 27.50 -1.42
CA GLY A 183 1.96 27.93 -2.02
C GLY A 183 1.89 29.33 -2.64
N SER A 184 0.90 29.54 -3.51
CA SER A 184 0.73 30.78 -4.26
C SER A 184 -0.65 31.37 -4.06
N TYR A 185 -1.70 30.72 -4.57
CA TYR A 185 -3.07 31.23 -4.50
C TYR A 185 -4.10 30.11 -4.57
N ILE A 186 -5.32 30.44 -4.19
CA ILE A 186 -6.54 29.74 -4.61
C ILE A 186 -7.33 30.71 -5.47
N GLN A 187 -7.74 30.32 -6.67
CA GLN A 187 -8.45 31.20 -7.59
C GLN A 187 -9.45 30.43 -8.45
N SER A 188 -10.37 31.17 -9.07
CA SER A 188 -11.21 30.65 -10.15
C SER A 188 -10.40 30.30 -11.39
N ASP A 189 -10.83 29.28 -12.14
CA ASP A 189 -10.18 28.89 -13.42
C ASP A 189 -10.23 30.03 -14.47
N ASN A 190 -11.27 30.86 -14.42
CA ASN A 190 -11.48 32.00 -15.32
C ASN A 190 -11.04 33.35 -14.72
N TYR A 191 -10.16 33.34 -13.71
CA TYR A 191 -9.73 34.57 -13.05
C TYR A 191 -9.02 35.52 -14.03
N ILE A 192 -9.52 36.76 -14.12
CA ILE A 192 -8.91 37.88 -14.83
C ILE A 192 -8.87 39.06 -13.86
N ALA A 193 -7.67 39.54 -13.55
CA ALA A 193 -7.46 40.60 -12.57
C ALA A 193 -8.32 41.83 -12.86
N GLY A 194 -9.06 42.27 -11.84
CA GLY A 194 -9.95 43.41 -11.87
C GLY A 194 -11.21 43.26 -12.71
N ARG A 195 -11.50 42.07 -13.25
CA ARG A 195 -12.61 41.87 -14.20
C ARG A 195 -13.48 40.65 -13.92
N GLN A 196 -12.91 39.48 -13.70
CA GLN A 196 -13.67 38.22 -13.61
C GLN A 196 -13.05 37.25 -12.61
N GLY A 197 -13.92 36.46 -11.96
CA GLY A 197 -13.50 35.43 -10.99
C GLY A 197 -12.99 36.02 -9.68
N TRP A 198 -12.48 35.15 -8.82
CA TRP A 198 -11.87 35.52 -7.55
C TRP A 198 -10.49 34.90 -7.39
N ARG A 199 -9.66 35.54 -6.57
CA ARG A 199 -8.31 35.07 -6.21
C ARG A 199 -7.99 35.44 -4.78
N LEU A 200 -7.59 34.45 -4.00
CA LEU A 200 -6.94 34.61 -2.70
C LEU A 200 -5.45 34.29 -2.86
N ASP A 201 -4.60 35.30 -2.71
CA ASP A 201 -3.16 35.23 -2.89
C ASP A 201 -2.43 35.17 -1.53
N LYS A 202 -1.37 34.37 -1.45
CA LYS A 202 -0.49 34.28 -0.28
C LYS A 202 0.19 35.62 0.05
N SER A 203 0.35 36.50 -0.93
CA SER A 203 0.89 37.86 -0.71
C SER A 203 -0.06 38.76 0.09
N GLY A 204 -1.24 38.27 0.49
CA GLY A 204 -2.23 38.99 1.30
C GLY A 204 -3.31 39.68 0.49
N LEU A 205 -3.34 39.52 -0.84
CA LEU A 205 -4.40 40.04 -1.70
C LEU A 205 -5.58 39.06 -1.72
N PHE A 206 -6.79 39.57 -1.47
CA PHE A 206 -8.02 38.87 -1.82
C PHE A 206 -8.85 39.75 -2.76
N GLU A 207 -9.15 39.23 -3.94
CA GLU A 207 -9.93 39.92 -4.96
C GLU A 207 -11.17 39.10 -5.32
N ILE A 208 -12.33 39.74 -5.32
CA ILE A 208 -13.60 39.19 -5.80
C ILE A 208 -14.13 40.14 -6.89
N ASN A 209 -14.23 39.65 -8.11
CA ASN A 209 -14.84 40.38 -9.22
C ASN A 209 -16.29 39.95 -9.43
N ALA A 210 -17.10 40.83 -10.00
CA ALA A 210 -18.45 40.49 -10.44
C ALA A 210 -18.42 39.39 -11.51
N SER A 211 -19.36 38.44 -11.41
CA SER A 211 -19.43 37.28 -12.30
C SER A 211 -19.79 37.63 -13.75
N ASP A 212 -20.38 38.80 -13.97
CA ASP A 212 -20.80 39.34 -15.27
C ASP A 212 -19.68 40.00 -16.07
N GLY A 213 -18.47 40.10 -15.51
CA GLY A 213 -17.33 40.74 -16.18
C GLY A 213 -17.43 42.27 -16.28
N SER A 214 -18.35 42.89 -15.53
CA SER A 214 -18.60 44.33 -15.52
C SER A 214 -17.42 45.18 -15.01
N GLY A 215 -16.43 44.57 -14.35
CA GLY A 215 -15.30 45.26 -13.73
C GLY A 215 -15.55 45.76 -12.30
N ASN A 216 -16.80 45.62 -11.81
CA ASN A 216 -17.14 45.81 -10.41
C ASN A 216 -16.35 44.80 -9.55
N ARG A 217 -15.71 45.25 -8.47
CA ARG A 217 -14.87 44.36 -7.64
C ARG A 217 -14.70 44.83 -6.20
N LEU A 218 -14.44 43.85 -5.34
CA LEU A 218 -13.97 44.02 -3.97
C LEU A 218 -12.51 43.54 -3.89
N VAL A 219 -11.65 44.36 -3.31
CA VAL A 219 -10.23 44.07 -3.11
C VAL A 219 -9.89 44.26 -1.63
N VAL A 220 -9.28 43.26 -1.02
CA VAL A 220 -8.72 43.29 0.33
C VAL A 220 -7.22 43.08 0.25
N ASP A 221 -6.46 43.86 1.01
CA ASP A 221 -5.04 43.65 1.23
C ASP A 221 -4.70 43.89 2.71
N GLY A 222 -3.41 43.82 3.06
CA GLY A 222 -2.93 44.00 4.43
C GLY A 222 -3.18 45.39 5.03
N SER A 223 -3.66 46.37 4.25
CA SER A 223 -3.88 47.75 4.68
C SER A 223 -5.33 48.24 4.49
N SER A 224 -6.06 47.70 3.52
CA SER A 224 -7.34 48.27 3.10
C SER A 224 -8.33 47.27 2.52
N VAL A 225 -9.61 47.67 2.59
CA VAL A 225 -10.72 47.10 1.82
C VAL A 225 -11.20 48.16 0.84
N ARG A 226 -11.27 47.81 -0.45
CA ARG A 226 -11.57 48.74 -1.55
C ARG A 226 -12.66 48.15 -2.44
N VAL A 227 -13.67 48.95 -2.76
CA VAL A 227 -14.74 48.60 -3.71
C VAL A 227 -14.66 49.52 -4.90
N TYR A 228 -14.60 48.95 -6.10
CA TYR A 228 -14.55 49.66 -7.36
C TYR A 228 -15.80 49.38 -8.20
N ASP A 229 -16.24 50.37 -8.96
CA ASP A 229 -17.22 50.15 -10.03
C ASP A 229 -16.58 49.62 -11.31
N GLY A 230 -17.41 49.34 -12.32
CA GLY A 230 -17.01 48.82 -13.62
C GLY A 230 -16.12 49.75 -14.46
N ASN A 231 -16.10 51.04 -14.14
CA ASN A 231 -15.19 52.01 -14.77
C ASN A 231 -13.84 52.11 -14.01
N GLY A 232 -13.64 51.28 -12.98
CA GLY A 232 -12.44 51.30 -12.15
C GLY A 232 -12.41 52.44 -11.13
N VAL A 233 -13.53 53.13 -10.91
CA VAL A 233 -13.64 54.22 -9.94
C VAL A 233 -13.83 53.64 -8.54
N LEU A 234 -12.98 54.06 -7.60
CA LEU A 234 -13.09 53.70 -6.19
C LEU A 234 -14.37 54.31 -5.61
N ARG A 235 -15.28 53.46 -5.12
CA ARG A 235 -16.54 53.87 -4.51
C ARG A 235 -16.51 53.80 -3.00
N VAL A 236 -15.77 52.84 -2.45
CA VAL A 236 -15.59 52.68 -1.00
C VAL A 236 -14.14 52.34 -0.72
N ARG A 237 -13.59 52.93 0.34
CA ARG A 237 -12.30 52.55 0.92
C ARG A 237 -12.41 52.54 2.44
N MET A 238 -11.91 51.48 3.05
CA MET A 238 -11.83 51.28 4.49
C MET A 238 -10.43 50.76 4.85
N GLY A 239 -9.91 51.01 6.06
CA GLY A 239 -8.57 50.60 6.50
C GLY A 239 -7.63 51.77 6.83
N MET A 240 -6.32 51.53 6.77
CA MET A 240 -5.31 52.58 6.93
C MET A 240 -5.03 53.22 5.58
N TRP A 241 -5.04 54.55 5.53
CA TRP A 241 -4.72 55.34 4.34
C TRP A 241 -4.01 56.63 4.72
#